data_AF-A0A1M6H545-F1
#
_entry.id   AF-A0A1M6H545-F1
#
_cell.length_a   1.000
_cell.length_b   1.000
_cell.length_c   1.000
_cell.angle_alpha   90.00
_cell.angle_beta   90.00
_cell.angle_gamma   90.00
#
_symmetry.space_group_name_H-M   'P 1'
#
loop_
_entity.id
_entity.type
_entity.pdbx_description
1 polymer ?
#
loop_
_entity_poly.entity_id
_entity_poly.type
_entity_poly.pdbx_seq_one_letter_code
_entity_poly.pdbx_strand_id
1 'polypeptide(L)'
;MDKTTLNKLKNKAAGFASGALTRVELVAEENRLKQKFQALGQKLYSAVQGDLLNAMKDDPLVVALLGEIEETKKKIADLENKIEGKGPEAK
;
A
#
# COMPACT_ATOMS: atom_id res chain seq x y z
N MET A 1 -39.81 7.89 15.57
CA MET A 1 -38.71 8.12 14.60
C MET A 1 -39.07 7.42 13.31
N ASP A 2 -39.05 8.14 12.19
CA ASP A 2 -39.41 7.59 10.88
C ASP A 2 -38.35 6.58 10.39
N LYS A 3 -38.79 5.48 9.75
CA LYS A 3 -37.93 4.43 9.17
C LYS A 3 -36.86 5.02 8.25
N THR A 4 -37.21 6.12 7.57
CA THR A 4 -36.32 6.88 6.68
C THR A 4 -35.10 7.46 7.40
N THR A 5 -35.26 7.97 8.62
CA THR A 5 -34.17 8.55 9.41
C THR A 5 -33.22 7.48 9.95
N LEU A 6 -33.78 6.33 10.36
CA LEU A 6 -33.00 5.20 10.85
C LEU A 6 -32.10 4.61 9.74
N ASN A 7 -32.63 4.49 8.52
CA ASN A 7 -31.88 3.99 7.37
C ASN A 7 -30.74 4.92 6.95
N LYS A 8 -30.96 6.25 6.99
CA LYS A 8 -29.90 7.24 6.72
C LYS A 8 -28.77 7.17 7.75
N LEU A 9 -29.11 7.00 9.03
CA LEU A 9 -28.12 6.85 10.10
C LEU A 9 -27.29 5.58 9.94
N LYS A 10 -27.95 4.45 9.64
CA LYS A 10 -27.29 3.16 9.37
C LYS A 10 -26.33 3.25 8.18
N ASN A 11 -26.75 3.88 7.08
CA ASN A 11 -25.90 4.05 5.89
C ASN A 11 -24.70 4.97 6.15
N LYS A 12 -24.88 6.05 6.91
CA LYS A 12 -23.77 6.91 7.33
C LYS A 12 -22.77 6.15 8.20
N ALA A 13 -23.25 5.42 9.20
CA ALA A 13 -22.41 4.60 10.08
C ALA A 13 -21.62 3.54 9.29
N ALA A 14 -22.26 2.86 8.33
CA ALA A 14 -21.60 1.92 7.44
C ALA A 14 -20.51 2.59 6.57
N GLY A 15 -20.78 3.79 6.06
CA GLY A 15 -19.79 4.59 5.31
C GLY A 15 -18.58 4.97 6.16
N PHE A 16 -18.78 5.40 7.41
CA PHE A 16 -17.68 5.72 8.33
C PHE A 16 -16.84 4.49 8.67
N ALA A 17 -17.48 3.35 8.97
CA ALA A 17 -16.77 2.10 9.24
C ALA A 17 -15.94 1.64 8.04
N SER A 18 -16.50 1.72 6.83
CA SER A 18 -15.80 1.37 5.59
C SER A 18 -14.60 2.28 5.32
N GLY A 19 -14.74 3.59 5.56
CA GLY A 19 -13.64 4.56 5.42
C GLY A 19 -12.54 4.34 6.44
N ALA A 20 -12.89 4.02 7.69
CA ALA A 20 -11.91 3.69 8.74
C ALA A 20 -11.14 2.41 8.42
N LEU A 21 -11.83 1.36 7.96
CA LEU A 21 -11.18 0.11 7.53
C LEU A 21 -10.20 0.33 6.38
N THR A 22 -10.58 1.13 5.39
CA THR A 22 -9.70 1.46 4.24
C THR A 22 -8.43 2.21 4.69
N ARG A 23 -8.53 3.08 5.70
CA ARG A 23 -7.36 3.77 6.27
C ARG A 23 -6.45 2.84 7.06
N VAL A 24 -7.01 1.87 7.79
CA VAL A 24 -6.21 0.84 8.48
C VAL A 24 -5.46 -0.03 7.46
N GLU A 25 -6.13 -0.40 6.38
CA GLU A 25 -5.52 -1.14 5.27
C GLU A 25 -4.38 -0.34 4.62
N LEU A 26 -4.57 0.96 4.39
CA LEU A 26 -3.52 1.86 3.88
C LEU A 26 -2.28 1.84 4.78
N VAL A 27 -2.43 2.04 6.09
CA VAL A 27 -1.32 2.03 7.05
C VAL A 27 -0.61 0.67 7.08
N ALA A 28 -1.36 -0.43 6.92
CA ALA A 28 -0.78 -1.76 6.85
C ALA A 28 0.10 -1.94 5.60
N GLU A 29 -0.37 -1.47 4.43
CA GLU A 29 0.42 -1.52 3.18
C GLU A 29 1.63 -0.57 3.21
N GLU A 30 1.51 0.62 3.80
CA GLU A 30 2.65 1.53 4.00
C GLU A 30 3.74 0.89 4.88
N ASN A 31 3.34 0.20 5.94
CA ASN A 31 4.27 -0.54 6.80
C ASN A 31 4.93 -1.70 6.04
N ARG A 32 4.19 -2.45 5.22
CA ARG A 32 4.75 -3.49 4.36
C ARG A 32 5.76 -2.90 3.36
N LEU A 33 5.45 -1.76 2.76
CA LEU A 33 6.36 -1.06 1.85
C LEU A 33 7.67 -0.67 2.57
N LYS A 34 7.57 -0.14 3.79
CA LYS A 34 8.73 0.20 4.61
C LYS A 34 9.61 -1.02 4.89
N GLN A 35 9.01 -2.15 5.25
CA GLN A 35 9.74 -3.40 5.50
C GLN A 35 10.47 -3.90 4.24
N LYS A 36 9.84 -3.80 3.07
CA LYS A 36 10.47 -4.18 1.79
C LYS A 36 11.65 -3.28 1.45
N PHE A 37 11.53 -1.96 1.64
CA PHE A 37 12.66 -1.05 1.48
C PHE A 37 13.79 -1.29 2.48
N GLN A 38 13.47 -1.67 3.72
CA GLN A 38 14.49 -2.07 4.70
C GLN A 38 15.24 -3.33 4.26
N ALA A 39 14.53 -4.35 3.77
CA ALA A 39 15.16 -5.56 3.23
C ALA A 39 16.04 -5.27 2.01
N LEU A 40 15.59 -4.39 1.12
CA LEU A 40 16.38 -3.94 -0.04
C LEU A 40 17.64 -3.19 0.41
N GLY A 41 17.49 -2.28 1.38
CA GLY A 41 18.61 -1.53 1.96
C GLY A 41 19.65 -2.44 2.62
N GLN A 42 19.22 -3.49 3.33
CA GLN A 42 20.13 -4.49 3.90
C GLN A 42 20.91 -5.24 2.82
N LYS A 43 20.23 -5.70 1.77
CA LYS A 43 20.88 -6.35 0.61
C LYS A 43 21.89 -5.42 -0.06
N LEU A 44 21.51 -4.17 -0.28
CA LEU A 44 22.36 -3.15 -0.90
C LEU A 44 23.56 -2.82 -0.02
N TYR A 45 23.38 -2.69 1.30
CA TYR A 45 24.47 -2.49 2.25
C TYR A 45 25.50 -3.62 2.20
N SER A 46 25.05 -4.88 2.21
CA SER A 46 25.94 -6.04 2.07
C SER A 46 26.65 -6.06 0.72
N ALA A 47 25.98 -5.69 -0.36
CA ALA A 47 26.57 -5.64 -1.69
C ALA A 47 27.62 -4.52 -1.82
N VAL A 48 27.42 -3.36 -1.20
CA VAL A 48 28.42 -2.28 -1.14
C VAL A 48 29.67 -2.74 -0.37
N GLN A 49 29.50 -3.40 0.78
CA GLN A 49 30.64 -3.90 1.56
C GLN A 49 31.48 -4.94 0.82
N GLY A 50 30.84 -5.76 -0.02
CA GLY A 50 31.50 -6.81 -0.79
C GLY A 50 31.98 -6.40 -2.18
N ASP A 51 31.77 -5.15 -2.61
CA ASP A 51 31.97 -4.69 -4.00
C ASP A 51 31.18 -5.53 -5.04
N LEU A 52 30.00 -6.00 -4.66
CA LEU A 52 29.13 -6.88 -5.45
C LEU A 52 27.92 -6.14 -6.06
N LEU A 53 27.95 -4.81 -6.08
CA LEU A 53 26.85 -4.00 -6.63
C LEU A 53 26.48 -4.38 -8.06
N ASN A 54 27.49 -4.69 -8.89
CA ASN A 54 27.28 -5.10 -10.28
C ASN A 54 26.57 -6.45 -10.41
N ALA A 55 26.75 -7.35 -9.44
CA ALA A 55 26.07 -8.65 -9.41
C ALA A 55 24.64 -8.55 -8.85
N MET A 56 24.36 -7.51 -8.06
CA MET A 56 23.07 -7.34 -7.40
C MET A 56 21.93 -7.01 -8.36
N LYS A 57 22.22 -6.38 -9.50
CA LYS A 57 21.21 -6.05 -10.52
C LYS A 57 20.58 -7.30 -11.17
N ASP A 58 21.35 -8.38 -11.22
CA ASP A 58 20.96 -9.65 -11.85
C ASP A 58 20.53 -10.70 -10.81
N ASP A 59 20.56 -10.36 -9.50
CA ASP A 59 20.07 -11.22 -8.42
C ASP A 59 18.54 -11.36 -8.53
N PRO A 60 18.01 -12.57 -8.80
CA PRO A 60 16.58 -12.80 -8.92
C PRO A 60 15.78 -12.37 -7.68
N LEU A 61 16.39 -12.46 -6.49
CA LEU A 61 15.77 -12.05 -5.23
C LEU A 61 15.63 -10.52 -5.13
N VAL A 62 16.59 -9.78 -5.68
CA VAL A 62 16.53 -8.31 -5.71
C VAL A 62 15.50 -7.86 -6.74
N VAL A 63 15.47 -8.48 -7.91
CA VAL A 63 14.46 -8.20 -8.95
C VAL A 63 13.04 -8.49 -8.44
N ALA A 64 12.84 -9.64 -7.78
CA ALA A 64 11.56 -9.99 -7.18
C ALA A 64 11.14 -8.95 -6.10
N LEU A 65 12.07 -8.57 -5.23
CA LEU A 65 11.81 -7.57 -4.19
C LEU A 65 11.45 -6.19 -4.78
N LEU A 66 12.08 -5.78 -5.88
CA LEU A 66 11.72 -4.56 -6.60
C LEU A 66 10.31 -4.66 -7.19
N GLY A 67 9.95 -5.80 -7.79
CA GLY A 67 8.59 -6.06 -8.28
C GLY A 67 7.54 -5.96 -7.16
N GLU A 68 7.83 -6.56 -6.01
CA GLU A 68 6.97 -6.50 -4.83
C GLU A 68 6.81 -5.08 -4.27
N ILE A 69 7.85 -4.24 -4.34
CA ILE A 69 7.82 -2.82 -3.95
C ILE A 69 6.86 -2.07 -4.88
N GLU A 70 6.98 -2.23 -6.19
CA GLU A 70 6.13 -1.55 -7.17
C GLU A 70 4.66 -1.98 -7.05
N GLU A 71 4.40 -3.27 -6.81
CA GLU A 71 3.03 -3.74 -6.56
C GLU A 71 2.43 -3.12 -5.30
N THR A 72 3.22 -2.98 -4.23
CA THR A 72 2.75 -2.38 -2.96
C THR A 72 2.48 -0.90 -3.13
N LYS A 73 3.33 -0.16 -3.85
CA LYS A 73 3.08 1.25 -4.19
C LYS A 73 1.78 1.42 -4.96
N LYS A 74 1.50 0.54 -5.92
CA LYS A 74 0.24 0.57 -6.68
C LYS A 74 -0.96 0.36 -5.76
N LYS A 75 -0.91 -0.62 -4.85
CA LYS A 75 -1.97 -0.86 -3.86
C LYS A 75 -2.21 0.35 -2.95
N ILE A 76 -1.13 1.00 -2.49
CA ILE A 76 -1.22 2.24 -1.70
C ILE A 76 -1.93 3.33 -2.49
N ALA A 77 -1.51 3.58 -3.73
CA ALA A 77 -2.15 4.58 -4.60
C ALA A 77 -3.65 4.29 -4.82
N ASP A 78 -4.02 3.02 -5.03
CA ASP A 78 -5.42 2.61 -5.17
C ASP A 78 -6.22 2.85 -3.88
N LEU A 79 -5.64 2.59 -2.71
CA LEU A 79 -6.26 2.85 -1.40
C LEU A 79 -6.40 4.35 -1.10
N GLU A 80 -5.39 5.15 -1.44
CA GLU A 80 -5.44 6.61 -1.34
C GLU A 80 -6.55 7.19 -2.21
N ASN A 81 -6.61 6.77 -3.49
CA ASN A 81 -7.68 7.17 -4.42
C ASN A 81 -9.08 6.83 -3.87
N LYS A 82 -9.23 5.64 -3.28
CA LYS A 82 -10.48 5.20 -2.64
C LYS A 82 -10.86 6.06 -1.44
N ILE A 83 -9.89 6.52 -0.64
CA ILE A 83 -10.13 7.42 0.50
C ILE A 83 -10.49 8.83 0.03
N GLU A 84 -9.84 9.33 -1.02
CA GLU A 84 -10.09 10.65 -1.60
C GLU A 84 -11.41 10.72 -2.40
N GLY A 85 -12.07 9.59 -2.63
CA GLY A 85 -13.28 9.52 -3.45
C GLY A 85 -13.01 9.69 -4.95
N LYS A 86 -11.74 9.58 -5.38
CA LYS A 86 -11.33 9.52 -6.77
C LYS A 86 -11.49 8.08 -7.25
N GLY A 87 -12.73 7.68 -7.52
CA GLY A 87 -13.00 6.43 -8.22
C GLY A 87 -12.40 6.44 -9.63
N PRO A 88 -12.34 5.29 -10.32
CA PRO A 88 -11.73 5.16 -11.66
C PRO A 88 -12.50 5.88 -12.80
N GLU A 89 -13.31 6.89 -12.51
CA GLU A 89 -14.08 7.69 -13.46
C GLU A 89 -13.57 9.14 -13.54
N ALA A 90 -12.27 9.30 -13.72
CA ALA A 90 -11.68 10.54 -14.23
C ALA A 90 -11.06 10.28 -15.62
N LYS A 91 -11.92 9.88 -16.56
CA LYS A 91 -11.71 10.01 -18.01
C LYS A 91 -13.03 10.37 -18.67
#